data_AF-A0AAU2ELR1-F1
#
_entry.id   AF-A0AAU2ELR1-F1
#
_cell.length_a   1.000
_cell.length_b   1.000
_cell.length_c   1.000
_cell.angle_alpha   90.00
_cell.angle_beta   90.00
_cell.angle_gamma   90.00
#
_symmetry.space_group_name_H-M   'P 1'
#
loop_
_entity.id
_entity.type
_entity.pdbx_description
1 polymer ?
#
loop_
_entity_poly.entity_id
_entity_poly.type
_entity_poly.pdbx_seq_one_letter_code
_entity_poly.pdbx_strand_id
1 'polypeptide(L)' 'MKPALYAAAGIEHYWRLELEPAPRLYLGHLERGTYTDRLVQVGERTALTEPFPLDLDPAALRR' A
#
# COMPACT_ATOMS: atom_id res chain seq x y z
N MET A 1 15.12 3.81 -6.07
CA MET A 1 14.87 4.86 -7.10
C MET A 1 13.44 4.91 -7.62
N LYS A 2 12.71 3.78 -7.82
CA LYS A 2 11.34 3.81 -8.39
C LYS A 2 10.31 4.65 -7.59
N PRO A 3 10.22 4.57 -6.25
CA PRO A 3 9.22 5.35 -5.52
C PRO A 3 9.37 6.87 -5.70
N ALA A 4 10.61 7.39 -5.68
CA ALA A 4 10.87 8.80 -5.92
C ALA A 4 10.44 9.27 -7.32
N LEU A 5 10.57 8.41 -8.35
CA LEU A 5 10.09 8.73 -9.70
C LEU A 5 8.56 8.81 -9.76
N TYR A 6 7.86 7.91 -9.07
CA TYR A 6 6.40 7.94 -9.00
C TYR A 6 5.89 9.16 -8.23
N ALA A 7 6.55 9.50 -7.13
CA ALA A 7 6.23 10.71 -6.36
C ALA A 7 6.47 11.99 -7.18
N ALA A 8 7.59 12.07 -7.90
CA ALA A 8 7.88 13.19 -8.80
C ALA A 8 6.88 13.29 -9.97
N ALA A 9 6.29 12.16 -10.38
CA ALA A 9 5.22 12.12 -11.37
C ALA A 9 3.82 12.43 -10.79
N GLY A 10 3.71 12.68 -9.48
CA GLY A 10 2.44 13.04 -8.83
C GLY A 10 1.46 11.89 -8.64
N ILE A 11 1.93 10.64 -8.64
CA ILE A 11 1.05 9.49 -8.35
C ILE A 11 0.63 9.57 -6.88
N GLU A 12 -0.67 9.76 -6.63
CA GLU A 12 -1.18 10.02 -5.28
C GLU A 12 -1.14 8.78 -4.37
N HIS A 13 -1.55 7.61 -4.90
CA HIS A 13 -1.58 6.36 -4.15
C HIS A 13 -0.56 5.36 -4.72
N TYR A 14 0.45 5.02 -3.92
CA TYR A 14 1.46 4.03 -4.26
C TYR A 14 1.36 2.84 -3.31
N TRP A 15 0.63 1.82 -3.74
CA TRP A 15 0.47 0.59 -2.96
C TRP A 15 1.54 -0.43 -3.33
N ARG A 16 2.14 -1.06 -2.31
CA ARG A 16 3.15 -2.09 -2.47
C ARG A 16 2.79 -3.32 -1.67
N LEU A 17 2.71 -4.45 -2.37
CA LEU A 17 2.50 -5.76 -1.78
C LEU A 17 3.83 -6.50 -1.69
N GLU A 18 4.21 -6.88 -0.48
CA GLU A 18 5.38 -7.73 -0.22
C GLU A 18 4.89 -9.06 0.38
N LEU A 19 5.16 -10.18 -0.29
CA LEU A 19 4.61 -11.48 0.10
C LEU A 19 5.47 -12.25 1.10
N GLU A 20 6.78 -11.97 1.12
CA GLU A 20 7.75 -12.66 1.95
C GLU A 20 8.33 -11.71 3.02
N PRO A 21 8.66 -12.20 4.23
CA PRO A 21 8.41 -13.56 4.74
C PRO A 21 6.91 -13.83 5.06
N ALA A 22 6.10 -12.78 5.11
CA ALA A 22 4.64 -12.84 5.21
C ALA A 22 4.01 -11.67 4.44
N PRO A 23 2.77 -11.81 3.93
CA PRO A 23 2.06 -10.75 3.22
C PRO A 23 1.97 -9.46 4.03
N ARG A 24 2.40 -8.38 3.42
CA ARG A 24 2.36 -7.03 3.96
C ARG A 24 1.93 -6.08 2.85
N LEU A 25 0.96 -5.23 3.17
CA LEU A 25 0.50 -4.18 2.28
C LEU A 25 0.94 -2.83 2.81
N TYR A 26 1.76 -2.14 2.04
CA TYR A 26 2.16 -0.75 2.27
C TYR A 26 1.26 0.16 1.45
N LEU A 27 0.51 1.01 2.12
CA LEU A 27 -0.43 1.96 1.54
C LEU A 27 0.22 3.35 1.56
N GLY A 28 1.02 3.65 0.55
CA GLY A 28 1.67 4.95 0.41
C GLY A 28 0.69 6.00 -0.10
N HIS A 29 0.60 7.14 0.59
CA HIS A 29 -0.05 8.36 0.10
C HIS A 29 0.98 9.46 -0.12
N LEU A 30 0.88 10.19 -1.23
CA LEU A 30 1.83 11.23 -1.59
C LEU A 30 1.62 12.48 -0.74
N GLU A 31 2.55 12.72 0.18
CA GLU A 31 2.59 13.91 1.03
C GLU A 31 3.89 14.67 0.80
N ARG A 32 3.79 15.94 0.38
CA ARG A 32 4.94 16.86 0.23
C ARG A 32 6.08 16.28 -0.64
N GLY A 33 5.74 15.53 -1.69
CA GLY A 33 6.71 14.96 -2.62
C GLY A 33 7.32 13.62 -2.19
N THR A 34 6.83 13.03 -1.10
CA THR A 34 7.27 11.72 -0.59
C THR A 34 6.07 10.85 -0.21
N TYR A 35 6.22 9.53 -0.19
CA TYR A 35 5.15 8.65 0.28
C TYR A 35 5.21 8.46 1.79
N THR A 36 4.08 8.73 2.45
CA THR A 36 3.84 8.32 3.83
C THR A 36 3.12 6.97 3.79
N ASP A 37 3.76 5.92 4.31
CA ASP A 37 3.23 4.55 4.26
C ASP A 37 2.41 4.24 5.52
N ARG A 38 1.18 3.75 5.34
CA ARG A 38 0.47 2.95 6.35
C ARG A 38 0.70 1.47 6.06
N LEU A 39 1.14 0.71 7.06
CA LEU A 39 1.33 -0.74 6.96
C LEU A 39 0.05 -1.48 7.39
N VAL A 40 -0.30 -2.52 6.65
CA VAL A 40 -1.34 -3.50 7.01
C VAL A 40 -0.72 -4.89 6.98
N GLN A 41 -0.86 -5.62 8.07
CA GLN A 41 -0.28 -6.94 8.27
C GLN A 41 -1.33 -8.06 8.15
N VAL A 42 -0.87 -9.31 8.08
CA VAL A 42 -1.74 -10.48 8.08
C VAL A 42 -2.67 -10.50 9.30
N GLY A 43 -3.94 -10.87 9.08
CA GLY A 43 -4.97 -10.90 10.11
C GLY A 43 -5.62 -9.55 10.40
N GLU A 44 -5.10 -8.47 9.83
CA GLU A 44 -5.72 -7.14 9.90
C GLU A 44 -6.64 -6.94 8.70
N ARG A 45 -7.95 -7.01 8.94
CA ARG A 45 -8.93 -6.63 7.93
C ARG A 45 -9.02 -5.10 7.86
N THR A 46 -8.70 -4.54 6.69
CA THR A 46 -8.75 -3.09 6.47
C THR A 46 -9.78 -2.74 5.40
N ALA A 47 -10.65 -1.78 5.71
CA ALA A 47 -11.48 -1.10 4.72
C ALA A 47 -10.68 0.07 4.15
N LEU A 48 -10.34 -0.03 2.87
CA LEU A 48 -9.75 1.05 2.08
C LEU A 48 -10.90 1.76 1.37
N THR A 49 -10.93 3.09 1.44
CA THR A 49 -11.94 3.92 0.80
C THR A 49 -11.40 4.62 -0.45
N GLU A 50 -10.08 4.71 -0.56
CA GLU A 50 -9.35 5.39 -1.62
C GLU A 50 -8.13 4.55 -2.02
N PRO A 51 -7.68 4.59 -3.29
CA PRO A 51 -8.35 5.25 -4.42
C PRO A 51 -9.61 4.48 -4.87
N PHE A 52 -9.78 3.24 -4.38
CA PHE A 52 -10.95 2.41 -4.66
C PHE A 52 -11.44 1.78 -3.35
N PRO A 53 -12.77 1.61 -3.19
CA PRO A 53 -13.30 0.89 -2.06
C PRO A 53 -12.89 -0.59 -2.14
N LEU A 54 -12.16 -1.06 -1.13
CA LEU A 54 -11.69 -2.44 -1.04
C LEU A 54 -11.61 -2.85 0.43
N ASP A 55 -12.16 -4.02 0.76
CA ASP A 55 -11.98 -4.65 2.06
C ASP A 55 -11.03 -5.85 1.89
N LEU A 56 -9.90 -5.82 2.60
CA LEU A 56 -8.81 -6.76 2.39
C LEU A 56 -8.12 -7.12 3.71
N ASP A 57 -7.80 -8.41 3.84
CA ASP A 57 -6.77 -8.92 4.76
C ASP A 57 -5.59 -9.42 3.90
N PRO A 58 -4.35 -8.96 4.12
CA PRO A 58 -3.18 -9.46 3.40
C PRO A 58 -3.02 -10.98 3.43
N ALA A 59 -3.54 -11.68 4.45
CA ALA A 59 -3.53 -13.14 4.52
C ALA A 59 -4.26 -13.80 3.35
N ALA A 60 -5.27 -13.14 2.76
CA ALA A 60 -6.02 -13.65 1.61
C ALA A 60 -5.25 -13.57 0.27
N LEU A 61 -4.08 -12.92 0.24
CA LEU A 61 -3.28 -12.72 -0.98
C LEU A 61 -2.33 -13.88 -1.28
N ARG A 62 -2.20 -14.86 -0.38
CA ARG A 62 -1.50 -16.13 -0.62
C ARG A 62 -2.54 -17.22 -0.82
N ARG A 63 -2.42 -17.97 -1.90
CA ARG A 63 -3.23 -19.15 -2.19
C ARG A 63 -2.38 -20.41 -2.07
#